data_AF-A8NFJ6-F1
#
_entry.id   AF-A8NFJ6-F1
#
_cell.length_a   1.000
_cell.length_b   1.000
_cell.length_c   1.000
_cell.angle_alpha   90.00
_cell.angle_beta   90.00
_cell.angle_gamma   90.00
#
_symmetry.space_group_name_H-M   'P 1'
#
loop_
_entity.id
_entity.type
_entity.pdbx_description
1 polymer ?
#
loop_
_entity_poly.entity_id
_entity_poly.type
_entity_poly.pdbx_seq_one_letter_code
_entity_poly.pdbx_strand_id
1 'polypeptide(L)' 'MPPKSKYVIVQLASVISGSTRIWIRERAADKFRGIFYDPAIGREVLFEEKQKVKGKTTLPECVKRRFNLT' A
#
# COMPACT_ATOMS: atom_id res chain seq x y z
N MET A 1 -26.44 -4.24 -2.72
CA MET A 1 -25.22 -3.55 -2.25
C MET A 1 -24.36 -3.18 -3.45
N PRO A 2 -23.87 -1.94 -3.58
CA PRO A 2 -22.90 -1.61 -4.62
C PRO A 2 -21.64 -2.49 -4.45
N PRO A 3 -21.03 -2.97 -5.54
CA PRO A 3 -19.84 -3.82 -5.46
C PRO A 3 -18.71 -3.09 -4.74
N LYS A 4 -18.00 -3.79 -3.84
CA LYS A 4 -16.85 -3.23 -3.15
C LYS A 4 -15.77 -2.85 -4.18
N SER A 5 -15.10 -1.73 -3.98
CA SER A 5 -14.08 -1.20 -4.90
C SER A 5 -12.97 -2.21 -5.19
N LYS A 6 -12.55 -2.40 -6.45
CA LYS A 6 -11.52 -3.39 -6.82
C LYS A 6 -10.16 -3.15 -6.14
N TYR A 7 -9.75 -1.89 -6.02
CA TYR A 7 -8.45 -1.51 -5.45
C TYR A 7 -8.62 -0.86 -4.08
N VAL A 8 -7.57 -0.97 -3.26
CA VAL A 8 -7.48 -0.28 -1.97
C VAL A 8 -6.15 0.46 -1.86
N ILE A 9 -6.25 1.73 -1.46
CA ILE A 9 -5.13 2.56 -1.02
C ILE A 9 -4.93 2.27 0.45
N VAL A 10 -3.71 1.92 0.83
CA VAL A 10 -3.35 1.53 2.19
C VAL A 10 -2.16 2.35 2.68
N GLN A 11 -2.11 2.58 3.98
CA GLN A 11 -0.95 3.14 4.65
C GLN A 11 -0.12 1.98 5.21
N LEU A 12 1.14 1.93 4.80
CA LEU A 12 2.15 1.07 5.43
C LEU A 12 2.85 1.87 6.53
N ALA A 13 3.29 1.18 7.58
CA ALA A 13 4.13 1.74 8.62
C ALA A 13 5.38 0.88 8.80
N SER A 14 6.54 1.54 8.97
CA SER A 14 7.77 0.89 9.40
C SER A 14 7.52 0.19 10.74
N VAL A 15 7.93 -1.08 10.82
CA VAL A 15 7.84 -1.87 12.07
C VAL A 15 8.80 -1.31 13.13
N ILE A 16 9.81 -0.54 12.73
CA ILE A 16 10.84 0.00 13.63
C ILE A 16 10.49 1.42 14.10
N SER A 17 10.32 2.36 13.17
CA SER A 17 10.15 3.79 13.51
C SER A 17 8.70 4.27 13.49
N GLY A 18 7.80 3.53 12.86
CA GLY A 18 6.44 3.99 12.56
C GLY A 18 6.34 4.98 11.40
N SER A 19 7.44 5.33 10.72
CA SER A 19 7.42 6.10 9.46
C SER A 19 6.39 5.50 8.50
N THR A 20 5.58 6.34 7.84
CA THR A 20 4.48 5.85 7.02
C THR A 20 4.67 6.14 5.54
N ARG A 21 4.10 5.28 4.69
CA ARG A 21 4.02 5.50 3.25
C ARG A 21 2.74 4.93 2.66
N ILE A 22 2.37 5.39 1.47
CA ILE A 22 1.19 4.89 0.76
C ILE A 22 1.56 3.74 -0.18
N TRP A 23 0.69 2.75 -0.23
CA TRP A 23 0.71 1.68 -1.21
C TRP A 23 -0.68 1.44 -1.79
N ILE A 24 -0.73 0.79 -2.95
CA ILE A 24 -1.97 0.38 -3.60
C ILE A 24 -1.90 -1.10 -3.88
N ARG A 25 -2.96 -1.82 -3.57
CA ARG A 25 -3.12 -3.24 -3.88
C ARG A 25 -4.54 -3.56 -4.32
N GLU A 26 -4.73 -4.73 -4.91
CA GLU A 26 -6.07 -5.26 -5.08
C GLU A 26 -6.73 -5.53 -3.73
N ARG A 27 -8.06 -5.35 -3.66
CA ARG A 27 -8.84 -5.62 -2.46
C ARG A 27 -8.80 -7.09 -2.06
N ALA A 28 -8.78 -7.98 -3.05
CA ALA A 28 -8.76 -9.42 -2.87
C ALA A 28 -7.38 -9.95 -2.45
N ALA A 29 -6.31 -9.17 -2.66
CA ALA A 29 -4.97 -9.53 -2.25
C ALA A 29 -4.80 -9.44 -0.72
N ASP A 30 -3.82 -10.18 -0.21
CA ASP A 30 -3.41 -10.12 1.19
C ASP A 30 -2.93 -8.72 1.58
N LYS A 31 -2.86 -8.48 2.90
CA LYS A 31 -2.26 -7.26 3.44
C LYS A 31 -0.82 -7.14 2.97
N PHE A 32 -0.47 -5.97 2.44
CA PHE A 32 0.85 -5.77 1.86
C PHE A 32 1.93 -5.62 2.95
N ARG A 33 3.09 -6.23 2.70
CA ARG A 33 4.33 -6.08 3.48
C ARG A 33 5.49 -5.95 2.51
N GLY A 34 6.48 -5.13 2.85
CA GLY A 34 7.65 -4.94 1.99
C GLY A 34 8.81 -4.25 2.69
N ILE A 35 10.01 -4.44 2.15
CA ILE A 35 11.21 -3.76 2.60
C ILE A 35 11.34 -2.43 1.86
N PHE A 36 11.52 -1.34 2.62
CA PHE A 36 11.69 -0.01 2.07
C PHE A 36 12.64 0.83 2.91
N TYR A 37 13.28 1.82 2.29
CA TYR A 37 14.03 2.85 3.00
C TYR A 37 13.15 3.58 4.02
N ASP A 38 13.61 3.61 5.27
CA ASP A 38 13.01 4.35 6.37
C ASP A 38 13.88 5.57 6.71
N PRO A 39 13.40 6.80 6.49
CA PRO A 39 14.18 8.00 6.71
C PRO A 39 14.55 8.24 8.17
N ALA A 40 13.79 7.68 9.12
CA ALA A 40 14.11 7.81 10.54
C ALA A 40 15.27 6.91 10.99
N ILE A 41 15.49 5.79 10.28
CA ILE A 41 16.55 4.82 10.59
C ILE A 41 17.75 4.98 9.64
N GLY A 42 17.54 5.57 8.46
CA GLY A 42 18.59 5.77 7.45
C GLY A 42 18.94 4.51 6.64
N ARG A 43 18.09 3.48 6.67
CA ARG A 43 18.29 2.22 5.94
C ARG A 43 16.98 1.55 5.55
N GLU A 44 17.06 0.48 4.78
CA GLU A 44 15.90 -0.34 4.43
C GLU A 44 15.43 -1.21 5.61
N VAL A 45 14.11 -1.20 5.85
CA VAL A 45 13.46 -1.93 6.96
C VAL A 45 12.10 -2.45 6.51
N LEU A 46 11.50 -3.33 7.32
CA LEU A 46 10.17 -3.87 7.06
C LEU A 46 9.06 -2.84 7.32
N PHE A 47 8.15 -2.71 6.36
CA PHE A 47 6.90 -2.00 6.49
C PHE A 47 5.72 -2.97 6.35
N GLU A 48 4.70 -2.78 7.18
CA GLU A 48 3.45 -3.55 7.11
C GLU A 48 2.23 -2.64 6.94
N GLU A 49 1.18 -3.16 6.31
CA GLU A 49 -0.12 -2.47 6.19
C GLU A 49 -0.74 -2.19 7.56
N LYS A 50 -0.76 -0.90 7.93
CA LYS A 50 -1.39 -0.41 9.15
C LYS A 50 -2.90 -0.26 8.99
N GLN A 51 -3.33 0.41 7.92
CA GLN A 51 -4.74 0.71 7.70
C GLN A 51 -5.11 0.94 6.24
N LYS A 52 -6.39 0.71 5.93
CA LYS A 52 -7.00 1.09 4.65
C LYS A 52 -7.35 2.56 4.70
N VAL A 53 -6.93 3.31 3.69
CA VAL A 53 -7.21 4.75 3.57
C VAL A 53 -8.44 4.97 2.71
N LYS A 54 -8.49 4.36 1.52
CA LYS A 54 -9.58 4.59 0.56
C LYS A 54 -9.74 3.45 -0.44
N GLY A 55 -10.98 3.09 -0.77
CA GLY A 55 -11.30 2.21 -1.89
C GLY A 55 -11.33 2.97 -3.21
N LYS A 56 -10.86 2.33 -4.29
CA LYS A 56 -10.95 2.85 -5.66
C LYS A 56 -11.46 1.76 -6.60
N THR A 57 -12.55 2.05 -7.31
CA THR A 57 -13.14 1.09 -8.26
C THR A 57 -12.25 0.95 -9.49
N THR A 58 -11.69 2.06 -9.97
CA THR A 58 -10.78 2.13 -11.11
C THR A 58 -9.51 2.90 -10.75
N LEU A 59 -8.43 2.60 -11.46
CA LEU A 59 -7.16 3.31 -11.39
C LEU A 59 -6.67 3.60 -12.82
N PRO A 60 -6.05 4.77 -13.07
CA PRO A 60 -5.37 5.03 -14.33
C PRO A 60 -4.30 3.97 -14.61
N GLU A 61 -4.09 3.66 -15.89
CA GLU A 61 -3.17 2.60 -16.31
C GLU A 61 -1.72 2.86 -15.88
N CYS A 62 -1.29 4.13 -15.89
CA CYS A 62 0.02 4.53 -15.39
C CYS A 62 0.23 4.21 -13.89
N VAL A 63 -0.84 4.31 -13.09
CA VAL A 63 -0.81 3.97 -11.66
C VAL A 63 -0.72 2.46 -11.49
N LYS A 64 -1.50 1.68 -12.26
CA LYS A 64 -1.44 0.22 -12.17
C LYS A 64 -0.03 -0.31 -12.46
N ARG A 65 0.60 0.19 -13.53
CA ARG A 65 1.98 -0.19 -13.88
C ARG A 65 2.97 0.17 -12.78
N ARG A 66 2.86 1.37 -12.19
CA ARG A 66 3.77 1.82 -11.12
C ARG A 66 3.67 0.99 -9.82
N PHE A 67 2.52 0.37 -9.57
CA PHE A 67 2.27 -0.47 -8.39
C PHE A 67 2.19 -1.97 -8.73
N ASN A 68 2.59 -2.38 -9.95
CA ASN A 68 2.54 -3.77 -10.40
C ASN A 68 1.15 -4.43 -10.23
N LEU A 69 0.08 -3.70 -10.61
CA LEU A 69 -1.33 -4.11 -10.51
C LEU A 69 -1.94 -4.54 -11.86
N THR A 70 -1.09 -4.77 -12.85
CA THR A 70 -1.47 -5.21 -14.21
C THR A 70 -1.30 -6.70 -14.35
#